data_AF-A0A9E5JVR9-F1
#
_entry.id   AF-A0A9E5JVR9-F1
#
_cell.length_a   1.000
_cell.length_b   1.000
_cell.length_c   1.000
_cell.angle_alpha   90.00
_cell.angle_beta   90.00
_cell.angle_gamma   90.00
#
_symmetry.space_group_name_H-M   'P 1'
#
loop_
_entity.id
_entity.type
_entity.pdbx_description
1 polymer ?
#
loop_
_entity_poly.entity_id
_entity_poly.type
_entity_poly.pdbx_seq_one_letter_code
_entity_poly.pdbx_strand_id
1 'polypeptide(L)'
;MSSSTFPSQEANSFTLIELMAACTVLSIVLLMMVGMQDQMSRAWSNANRRTDTAREARAATMLLADDLSFPIFRSPKSTSSKDNISDSTTNKELPFLYSRDGSSLGLTISNLQIQSSCIFFITCPRPRGTNSSDLALVGYYVASSSKVNVSGFTNESYNLHRYYSNGPGVVSNLASWFANKEPTSLFRNVSPANDDILAQNVANFKLLFYNNTSNPITNGINYTNSDSGNPYAGNKIQVSLTLYPGDVVQKFKSTDEWTSTNSLGKFARSYEFRLDSPRQ
;
A
#
# COMPACT_ATOMS: atom_id res chain seq x y z
N MET A 1 76.90 -49.47 -34.07
CA MET A 1 76.58 -48.25 -33.31
C MET A 1 75.06 -48.15 -33.19
N SER A 2 74.57 -48.27 -31.95
CA SER A 2 73.27 -47.85 -31.40
C SER A 2 72.02 -47.92 -32.30
N SER A 3 71.20 -48.95 -32.10
CA SER A 3 69.77 -48.94 -32.42
C SER A 3 69.03 -48.22 -31.28
N SER A 4 68.57 -47.00 -31.50
CA SER A 4 67.72 -46.28 -30.55
C SER A 4 66.28 -46.79 -30.65
N THR A 5 65.90 -47.68 -29.73
CA THR A 5 64.51 -48.03 -29.46
C THR A 5 63.82 -46.85 -28.80
N PHE A 6 62.99 -46.12 -29.57
CA PHE A 6 62.03 -45.18 -29.00
C PHE A 6 60.99 -45.99 -28.21
N PRO A 7 60.71 -45.66 -26.94
CA PRO A 7 59.59 -46.27 -26.25
C PRO A 7 58.30 -45.81 -26.94
N SER A 8 57.57 -46.75 -27.54
CA SER A 8 56.19 -46.54 -27.92
C SER A 8 55.41 -46.21 -26.65
N GLN A 9 55.08 -44.93 -26.44
CA GLN A 9 53.97 -44.60 -25.56
C GLN A 9 52.74 -45.27 -26.16
N GLU A 10 52.27 -46.34 -25.52
CA GLU A 10 50.94 -46.87 -25.78
C GLU A 10 49.97 -45.70 -25.57
N ALA A 11 49.47 -45.15 -26.68
CA ALA A 11 48.37 -44.23 -26.64
C ALA A 11 47.17 -45.04 -26.15
N ASN A 12 46.87 -44.93 -24.86
CA ASN A 12 45.67 -45.49 -24.25
C ASN A 12 44.45 -44.89 -24.98
N SER A 13 44.02 -45.56 -26.05
CA SER A 13 42.83 -45.22 -26.82
C SER A 13 41.63 -45.80 -26.09
N PHE A 14 40.71 -44.92 -25.67
CA PHE A 14 39.48 -45.31 -25.00
C PHE A 14 38.67 -46.30 -25.84
N THR A 15 38.14 -47.32 -25.17
CA THR A 15 37.26 -48.28 -25.82
C THR A 15 35.89 -47.65 -26.07
N LEU A 16 35.22 -48.01 -27.17
CA LEU A 16 33.90 -47.46 -27.52
C LEU A 16 32.86 -47.70 -26.41
N ILE A 17 33.02 -48.79 -25.64
CA ILE A 17 32.16 -49.11 -24.50
C ILE A 17 32.37 -48.17 -23.30
N GLU A 18 33.60 -47.73 -23.01
CA GLU A 18 33.86 -46.70 -22.00
C GLU A 18 33.27 -45.36 -22.41
N LEU A 19 33.34 -45.01 -23.70
CA LEU A 19 32.76 -43.77 -24.21
C LEU A 19 31.22 -43.80 -24.13
N MET A 20 30.60 -44.93 -24.46
CA MET A 20 29.15 -45.12 -24.27
C MET A 20 28.75 -45.09 -22.79
N ALA A 21 29.53 -45.71 -21.89
CA ALA A 21 29.30 -45.65 -20.46
C ALA A 21 29.46 -44.23 -19.89
N ALA A 22 30.44 -43.47 -20.35
CA ALA A 22 30.63 -42.07 -19.96
C ALA A 22 29.47 -41.18 -20.43
N CYS A 23 29.01 -41.35 -21.68
CA CYS A 23 27.87 -40.61 -22.22
C CYS A 23 26.56 -40.89 -21.49
N THR A 24 26.30 -42.13 -21.05
CA THR A 24 25.09 -42.46 -20.29
C THR A 24 25.10 -41.82 -18.90
N VAL A 25 26.24 -41.90 -18.20
CA VAL A 25 26.40 -41.26 -16.89
C VAL A 25 26.27 -39.75 -17.00
N LEU A 26 26.92 -39.14 -18.00
CA LEU A 26 26.79 -37.70 -18.28
C LEU A 26 25.33 -37.29 -18.52
N SER A 27 24.60 -38.07 -19.33
CA SER A 27 23.19 -37.79 -19.64
C SER A 27 22.30 -37.84 -18.40
N ILE A 28 22.54 -38.80 -17.50
CA ILE A 28 21.81 -38.91 -16.22
C ILE A 28 22.12 -37.70 -15.33
N VAL A 29 23.39 -37.31 -15.22
CA VAL A 29 23.81 -36.17 -14.40
C VAL A 29 23.23 -34.85 -14.94
N LEU A 30 23.23 -34.66 -16.26
CA LEU A 30 22.64 -33.48 -16.89
C LEU A 30 21.13 -33.39 -16.66
N LEU A 31 20.41 -34.52 -16.76
CA LEU A 31 18.98 -34.58 -16.43
C LEU A 31 18.71 -34.17 -14.98
N MET A 32 19.53 -34.64 -14.04
CA MET A 32 19.41 -34.25 -12.63
C MET A 32 19.71 -32.76 -12.43
N MET A 33 20.77 -32.24 -13.05
CA MET A 33 21.14 -30.82 -12.94
C MET A 33 20.06 -29.89 -13.50
N VAL A 34 19.50 -30.21 -14.68
CA VAL A 34 18.42 -29.40 -15.27
C VAL A 34 17.19 -29.43 -14.37
N GLY A 35 16.83 -30.60 -13.84
CA GLY A 35 15.71 -30.72 -12.89
C GLY A 35 15.90 -29.87 -11.63
N MET A 36 17.13 -29.79 -11.11
CA MET A 36 17.45 -28.94 -9.97
C MET A 36 17.46 -27.44 -10.33
N GLN A 37 17.97 -27.07 -11.49
CA GLN A 37 17.99 -25.69 -11.97
C GLN A 37 16.57 -25.12 -12.14
N ASP A 38 15.65 -25.91 -12.69
CA ASP A 38 14.25 -25.50 -12.84
C ASP A 38 13.57 -25.28 -11.48
N GLN A 39 13.82 -26.15 -10.51
CA GLN A 39 13.29 -26.00 -9.16
C GLN A 39 13.89 -24.78 -8.45
N MET A 40 15.21 -24.58 -8.57
CA MET A 40 15.92 -23.45 -7.99
C MET A 40 15.45 -22.12 -8.58
N SER A 41 15.27 -22.05 -9.90
CA SER A 41 14.77 -20.85 -10.59
C SER A 41 13.36 -20.47 -10.11
N ARG A 42 12.45 -21.44 -10.00
CA ARG A 42 11.09 -21.21 -9.46
C ARG A 42 11.12 -20.79 -8.00
N ALA A 43 11.94 -21.44 -7.17
CA ALA A 43 12.09 -21.12 -5.76
C ALA A 43 12.65 -19.69 -5.56
N TRP A 44 13.67 -19.33 -6.33
CA TRP A 44 14.29 -18.01 -6.30
C TRP A 44 13.31 -16.92 -6.74
N SER A 45 12.62 -17.10 -7.87
CA SER A 45 11.60 -16.16 -8.34
C SER A 45 10.49 -15.97 -7.30
N ASN A 46 10.02 -17.05 -6.67
CA ASN A 46 8.99 -16.97 -5.63
C ASN A 46 9.49 -16.26 -4.37
N ALA A 47 10.76 -16.47 -3.99
CA ALA A 47 11.37 -15.77 -2.87
C ALA A 47 11.49 -14.26 -3.14
N ASN A 48 11.95 -13.87 -4.33
CA ASN A 48 12.11 -12.45 -4.68
C ASN A 48 10.78 -11.70 -4.63
N ARG A 49 9.71 -12.29 -5.19
CA ARG A 49 8.36 -11.67 -5.20
C ARG A 49 7.79 -11.45 -3.79
N ARG A 50 8.06 -12.38 -2.86
CA ARG A 50 7.66 -12.23 -1.45
C ARG A 50 8.40 -11.07 -0.80
N THR A 51 9.70 -10.95 -1.09
CA THR A 51 10.52 -9.84 -0.60
C THR A 51 10.06 -8.51 -1.18
N ASP A 52 9.74 -8.46 -2.48
CA ASP A 52 9.27 -7.24 -3.14
C ASP A 52 7.94 -6.76 -2.55
N THR A 53 6.98 -7.66 -2.38
CA THR A 53 5.67 -7.36 -1.77
C THR A 53 5.85 -6.85 -0.33
N ALA A 54 6.73 -7.47 0.44
CA ALA A 54 7.02 -7.03 1.81
C ALA A 54 7.75 -5.68 1.86
N ARG A 55 8.63 -5.40 0.90
CA ARG A 55 9.34 -4.12 0.79
C ARG A 55 8.37 -2.99 0.46
N GLU A 56 7.46 -3.23 -0.47
CA GLU A 56 6.42 -2.26 -0.86
C GLU A 56 5.44 -2.00 0.29
N ALA A 57 4.96 -3.07 0.94
CA ALA A 57 4.11 -2.95 2.13
C ALA A 57 4.80 -2.14 3.23
N ARG A 58 6.09 -2.40 3.52
CA ARG A 58 6.85 -1.64 4.52
C ARG A 58 6.96 -0.16 4.15
N ALA A 59 7.30 0.16 2.90
CA ALA A 59 7.39 1.54 2.45
C ALA A 59 6.05 2.28 2.59
N ALA A 60 4.95 1.64 2.18
CA ALA A 60 3.61 2.19 2.33
C ALA A 60 3.22 2.40 3.81
N THR A 61 3.51 1.43 4.68
CA THR A 61 3.21 1.54 6.11
C THR A 61 4.04 2.64 6.80
N MET A 62 5.29 2.85 6.40
CA MET A 62 6.13 3.93 6.94
C MET A 62 5.58 5.31 6.56
N LEU A 63 5.14 5.47 5.31
CA LEU A 63 4.59 6.74 4.84
C LEU A 63 3.22 7.02 5.48
N LEU A 64 2.36 6.00 5.56
CA LEU A 64 1.12 6.05 6.34
C LEU A 64 1.38 6.43 7.80
N ALA A 65 2.38 5.83 8.44
CA ALA A 65 2.74 6.12 9.82
C ALA A 65 3.20 7.56 10.00
N ASP A 66 4.01 8.10 9.09
CA ASP A 66 4.50 9.48 9.17
C ASP A 66 3.34 10.49 9.02
N ASP A 67 2.47 10.30 8.02
CA ASP A 67 1.32 11.18 7.81
C ASP A 67 0.32 11.10 8.97
N LEU A 68 0.03 9.89 9.48
CA LEU A 68 -0.89 9.65 10.62
C LEU A 68 -0.28 9.99 11.98
N SER A 69 1.00 10.37 12.05
CA SER A 69 1.61 10.85 13.30
C SER A 69 1.23 12.29 13.63
N PHE A 70 0.86 13.10 12.64
CA PHE A 70 0.51 14.52 12.82
C PHE A 70 -0.85 14.93 12.22
N PRO A 71 -1.92 14.12 12.35
CA PRO A 71 -3.25 14.51 11.89
C PRO A 71 -3.80 15.64 12.75
N ILE A 72 -4.42 16.62 12.10
CA ILE A 72 -5.09 17.73 12.77
C ILE A 72 -6.55 17.37 12.96
N PHE A 73 -6.91 16.96 14.17
CA PHE A 73 -8.29 16.76 14.61
C PHE A 73 -8.72 17.96 15.44
N ARG A 74 -9.37 18.98 14.84
CA ARG A 74 -9.84 20.14 15.62
C ARG A 74 -11.18 19.86 16.27
N SER A 75 -11.21 19.94 17.60
CA SER A 75 -12.42 20.29 18.35
C SER A 75 -12.75 21.78 18.16
N PRO A 76 -14.02 22.22 18.28
CA PRO A 76 -14.28 23.61 18.60
C PRO A 76 -13.58 23.92 19.93
N LYS A 77 -12.56 24.80 19.91
CA LYS A 77 -11.77 25.15 21.10
C LYS A 77 -12.21 26.52 21.58
N SER A 78 -12.77 26.59 22.78
CA SER A 78 -13.18 27.84 23.42
C SER A 78 -12.04 28.45 24.25
N THR A 79 -10.80 28.58 23.75
CA THR A 79 -9.77 29.36 24.49
C THR A 79 -8.48 29.70 23.72
N SER A 80 -8.20 31.01 23.68
CA SER A 80 -6.98 31.85 23.66
C SER A 80 -5.59 31.37 23.20
N SER A 81 -5.31 30.10 22.90
CA SER A 81 -4.02 29.71 22.31
C SER A 81 -4.16 29.63 20.79
N LYS A 82 -3.69 30.69 20.11
CA LYS A 82 -3.75 30.79 18.66
C LYS A 82 -2.74 29.83 18.02
N ASP A 83 -3.23 28.84 17.29
CA ASP A 83 -2.50 28.27 16.17
C ASP A 83 -2.23 29.39 15.14
N ASN A 84 -1.14 29.32 14.40
CA ASN A 84 -0.75 30.28 13.36
C ASN A 84 -1.67 30.26 12.11
N ILE A 85 -2.91 29.75 12.22
CA ILE A 85 -3.89 29.81 11.13
C ILE A 85 -4.71 31.10 11.29
N SER A 86 -4.79 31.87 10.21
CA SER A 86 -5.48 33.18 10.13
C SER A 86 -6.82 33.22 10.88
N ASP A 87 -7.08 34.35 11.54
CA ASP A 87 -8.14 34.56 12.54
C ASP A 87 -9.58 34.28 12.02
N SER A 88 -9.78 34.25 10.70
CA SER A 88 -11.08 33.90 10.08
C SER A 88 -11.43 32.40 10.17
N THR A 89 -10.51 31.57 10.68
CA THR A 89 -10.62 30.11 10.77
C THR A 89 -10.61 29.60 12.21
N THR A 90 -10.37 30.47 13.20
CA THR A 90 -10.13 30.12 14.61
C THR A 90 -11.32 29.46 15.30
N ASN A 91 -12.54 29.61 14.77
CA ASN A 91 -13.77 29.04 15.32
C ASN A 91 -14.52 28.10 14.36
N LYS A 92 -13.84 27.57 13.33
CA LYS A 92 -14.44 26.63 12.39
C LYS A 92 -13.79 25.26 12.57
N GLU A 93 -14.59 24.25 12.88
CA GLU A 93 -14.15 22.85 12.97
C GLU A 93 -13.50 22.43 11.65
N LEU A 94 -12.39 21.68 11.72
CA LEU A 94 -11.72 21.16 10.53
C LEU A 94 -12.28 19.77 10.21
N PRO A 95 -12.62 19.51 8.95
CA PRO A 95 -13.25 18.26 8.58
C PRO A 95 -12.24 17.11 8.54
N PHE A 96 -12.72 15.97 9.00
CA PHE A 96 -12.09 14.67 8.85
C PHE A 96 -13.08 13.75 8.16
N LEU A 97 -12.62 12.94 7.22
CA LEU A 97 -13.44 11.95 6.54
C LEU A 97 -12.81 10.57 6.73
N TYR A 98 -13.63 9.62 7.15
CA TYR A 98 -13.26 8.25 7.42
C TYR A 98 -14.45 7.36 7.17
N SER A 99 -14.24 6.36 6.33
CA SER A 99 -15.14 5.24 6.21
C SER A 99 -14.36 3.98 6.51
N ARG A 100 -14.92 3.14 7.37
CA ARG A 100 -14.36 1.85 7.73
C ARG A 100 -14.44 0.86 6.56
N ASP A 101 -15.49 0.97 5.76
CA ASP A 101 -15.91 0.00 4.77
C ASP A 101 -15.96 0.58 3.34
N GLY A 102 -15.50 1.82 3.16
CA GLY A 102 -15.51 2.50 1.87
C GLY A 102 -16.89 2.96 1.43
N SER A 103 -17.90 2.85 2.31
CA SER A 103 -19.25 3.36 2.07
C SER A 103 -19.43 4.74 2.70
N SER A 104 -20.25 5.60 2.09
CA SER A 104 -20.75 6.85 2.71
C SER A 104 -19.69 7.90 3.10
N LEU A 105 -18.71 8.18 2.24
CA LEU A 105 -17.64 9.16 2.50
C LEU A 105 -18.00 10.62 2.16
N GLY A 106 -19.14 10.86 1.49
CA GLY A 106 -19.48 12.16 0.91
C GLY A 106 -18.54 12.61 -0.24
N LEU A 107 -17.64 11.74 -0.68
CA LEU A 107 -16.74 11.89 -1.82
C LEU A 107 -16.99 10.74 -2.81
N THR A 108 -17.06 11.07 -4.10
CA THR A 108 -17.14 10.06 -5.16
C THR A 108 -15.75 9.68 -5.62
N ILE A 109 -15.31 8.47 -5.27
CA ILE A 109 -14.05 7.89 -5.73
C ILE A 109 -14.38 6.80 -6.75
N SER A 110 -13.90 6.96 -7.98
CA SER A 110 -14.11 5.95 -9.03
C SER A 110 -13.41 4.64 -8.66
N ASN A 111 -14.09 3.52 -8.89
CA ASN A 111 -13.54 2.17 -8.71
C ASN A 111 -13.04 1.86 -7.28
N LEU A 112 -13.61 2.51 -6.26
CA LEU A 112 -13.29 2.25 -4.87
C LEU A 112 -13.58 0.78 -4.50
N GLN A 113 -12.67 0.16 -3.76
CA GLN A 113 -12.88 -1.17 -3.23
C GLN A 113 -13.84 -1.12 -2.02
N ILE A 114 -15.03 -1.66 -2.19
CA ILE A 114 -15.98 -1.83 -1.08
C ILE A 114 -15.36 -2.78 -0.04
N GLN A 115 -15.60 -2.52 1.25
CA GLN A 115 -15.02 -3.23 2.41
C GLN A 115 -13.58 -2.85 2.78
N SER A 116 -12.92 -1.98 2.00
CA SER A 116 -11.66 -1.33 2.39
C SER A 116 -11.95 0.03 3.00
N SER A 117 -11.25 0.36 4.07
CA SER A 117 -11.33 1.67 4.70
C SER A 117 -10.82 2.77 3.78
N CYS A 118 -11.28 3.98 4.00
CA CYS A 118 -10.70 5.18 3.41
C CYS A 118 -10.69 6.30 4.45
N ILE A 119 -9.69 7.17 4.34
CA ILE A 119 -9.45 8.24 5.31
C ILE A 119 -8.90 9.45 4.58
N PHE A 120 -9.41 10.63 4.91
CA PHE A 120 -8.94 11.91 4.39
C PHE A 120 -8.86 12.91 5.54
N PHE A 121 -7.73 13.58 5.65
CA PHE A 121 -7.42 14.45 6.76
C PHE A 121 -6.42 15.52 6.38
N ILE A 122 -6.28 16.48 7.29
CA ILE A 122 -5.27 17.54 7.20
C ILE A 122 -4.13 17.11 8.11
N THR A 123 -2.91 17.21 7.61
CA THR A 123 -1.69 16.93 8.37
C THR A 123 -0.72 18.10 8.25
N CYS A 124 0.09 18.31 9.26
CA CYS A 124 1.28 19.15 9.13
C CYS A 124 2.42 18.24 8.66
N PRO A 125 2.95 18.35 7.43
CA PRO A 125 4.23 17.74 7.11
C PRO A 125 5.27 18.19 8.15
N ARG A 126 6.23 17.32 8.45
CA ARG A 126 7.40 17.65 9.27
C ARG A 126 7.94 19.02 8.84
N PRO A 127 8.15 19.99 9.74
CA PRO A 127 8.34 21.41 9.39
C PRO A 127 9.52 21.59 8.41
N ARG A 128 9.28 22.24 7.26
CA ARG A 128 10.31 22.51 6.23
C ARG A 128 10.50 24.00 5.91
N GLY A 129 9.96 24.92 6.71
CA GLY A 129 10.25 26.34 6.50
C GLY A 129 9.65 27.33 7.48
N THR A 130 10.00 28.60 7.29
CA THR A 130 9.60 29.77 8.11
C THR A 130 8.28 30.41 7.68
N ASN A 131 7.58 29.87 6.68
CA ASN A 131 6.32 30.45 6.20
C ASN A 131 5.12 29.84 6.94
N SER A 132 4.14 30.68 7.28
CA SER A 132 2.85 30.21 7.80
C SER A 132 2.16 29.35 6.75
N SER A 133 1.77 28.14 7.14
CA SER A 133 1.00 27.13 6.39
C SER A 133 1.80 25.97 5.74
N ASP A 134 2.66 25.30 6.50
CA ASP A 134 3.05 23.89 6.24
C ASP A 134 1.86 22.97 6.57
N LEU A 135 0.76 23.09 5.82
CA LEU A 135 -0.39 22.18 5.87
C LEU A 135 -0.42 21.34 4.59
N ALA A 136 -0.75 20.07 4.72
CA ALA A 136 -1.02 19.17 3.61
C ALA A 136 -2.37 18.50 3.79
N LEU A 137 -3.05 18.25 2.67
CA LEU A 137 -4.21 17.37 2.64
C LEU A 137 -3.72 15.99 2.22
N VAL A 138 -4.05 14.99 3.01
CA VAL A 138 -3.68 13.61 2.76
C VAL A 138 -4.92 12.75 2.76
N GLY A 139 -5.00 11.83 1.82
CA GLY A 139 -6.05 10.82 1.76
C GLY A 139 -5.50 9.45 1.40
N TYR A 140 -6.07 8.41 1.98
CA TYR A 140 -5.74 7.02 1.68
C TYR A 140 -7.01 6.25 1.36
N TYR A 141 -6.98 5.52 0.25
CA TYR A 141 -8.08 4.68 -0.17
C TYR A 141 -7.58 3.59 -1.12
N VAL A 142 -8.34 2.50 -1.25
CA VAL A 142 -8.01 1.41 -2.19
C VAL A 142 -8.97 1.47 -3.37
N ALA A 143 -8.43 1.53 -4.58
CA ALA A 143 -9.23 1.56 -5.79
C ALA A 143 -8.64 0.64 -6.86
N SER A 144 -9.48 0.19 -7.79
CA SER A 144 -9.01 -0.63 -8.91
C SER A 144 -8.45 0.25 -10.03
N SER A 145 -7.37 -0.25 -10.61
CA SER A 145 -6.75 0.26 -11.82
C SER A 145 -6.55 -0.90 -12.79
N SER A 146 -6.98 -0.70 -14.04
CA SER A 146 -6.80 -1.66 -15.11
C SER A 146 -5.36 -1.61 -15.62
N LYS A 147 -4.66 -2.74 -15.60
CA LYS A 147 -3.34 -2.90 -16.23
C LYS A 147 -3.43 -3.89 -17.37
N VAL A 148 -2.83 -3.55 -18.50
CA VAL A 148 -2.66 -4.49 -19.62
C VAL A 148 -1.44 -5.34 -19.31
N ASN A 149 -1.61 -6.67 -19.29
CA ASN A 149 -0.49 -7.58 -19.11
C ASN A 149 0.36 -7.70 -20.39
N VAL A 150 1.52 -8.36 -20.29
CA VAL A 150 2.45 -8.55 -21.43
C VAL A 150 1.80 -9.30 -22.61
N SER A 151 0.74 -10.07 -22.34
CA SER A 151 -0.04 -10.82 -23.32
C SER A 151 -1.22 -10.04 -23.90
N GLY A 152 -1.38 -8.75 -23.59
CA GLY A 152 -2.45 -7.90 -24.11
C GLY A 152 -3.81 -8.01 -23.43
N PHE A 153 -3.93 -8.79 -22.34
CA PHE A 153 -5.17 -8.89 -21.56
C PHE A 153 -5.23 -7.82 -20.47
N THR A 154 -6.39 -7.19 -20.31
CA THR A 154 -6.66 -6.24 -19.22
C THR A 154 -6.99 -6.99 -17.94
N ASN A 155 -6.15 -6.83 -16.92
CA ASN A 155 -6.41 -7.30 -15.57
C ASN A 155 -6.71 -6.11 -14.65
N GLU A 156 -7.75 -6.23 -13.83
CA GLU A 156 -8.01 -5.25 -12.77
C GLU A 156 -7.12 -5.56 -11.57
N SER A 157 -6.45 -4.53 -11.04
CA SER A 157 -5.63 -4.62 -9.85
C SER A 157 -6.05 -3.57 -8.83
N TYR A 158 -6.27 -3.98 -7.58
CA TYR A 158 -6.51 -3.05 -6.49
C TYR A 158 -5.20 -2.54 -5.92
N ASN A 159 -5.09 -1.22 -5.78
CA ASN A 159 -3.90 -0.56 -5.27
C ASN A 159 -4.28 0.43 -4.17
N LEU A 160 -3.39 0.62 -3.19
CA LEU A 160 -3.51 1.67 -2.21
C LEU A 160 -3.03 2.98 -2.83
N HIS A 161 -3.96 3.94 -2.95
CA HIS A 161 -3.69 5.28 -3.45
C HIS A 161 -3.51 6.25 -2.29
N ARG A 162 -2.67 7.25 -2.53
CA ARG A 162 -2.48 8.42 -1.67
C ARG A 162 -2.84 9.68 -2.43
N TYR A 163 -3.90 10.34 -1.98
CA TYR A 163 -4.18 11.73 -2.33
C TYR A 163 -3.23 12.64 -1.55
N TYR A 164 -2.57 13.57 -2.23
CA TYR A 164 -1.69 14.55 -1.62
C TYR A 164 -1.86 15.93 -2.26
N SER A 165 -2.15 16.94 -1.43
CA SER A 165 -2.14 18.35 -1.84
C SER A 165 -1.27 19.18 -0.91
N ASN A 166 -0.49 20.07 -1.50
CA ASN A 166 0.46 20.95 -0.80
C ASN A 166 -0.19 22.27 -0.32
N GLY A 167 0.53 22.99 0.54
CA GLY A 167 0.07 24.17 1.31
C GLY A 167 -0.74 25.22 0.55
N PRO A 168 -0.31 25.71 -0.65
CA PRO A 168 -1.09 26.70 -1.39
C PRO A 168 -2.48 26.21 -1.80
N GLY A 169 -2.58 24.94 -2.24
CA GLY A 169 -3.86 24.30 -2.58
C GLY A 169 -4.72 24.02 -1.34
N VAL A 170 -4.10 23.73 -0.20
CA VAL A 170 -4.83 23.50 1.06
C VAL A 170 -5.60 24.74 1.50
N VAL A 171 -4.98 25.93 1.46
CA VAL A 171 -5.63 27.17 1.92
C VAL A 171 -6.83 27.54 1.05
N SER A 172 -6.72 27.42 -0.28
CA SER A 172 -7.84 27.67 -1.19
C SER A 172 -8.99 26.67 -1.02
N ASN A 173 -8.65 25.40 -0.78
CA ASN A 173 -9.62 24.34 -0.58
C ASN A 173 -10.32 24.49 0.77
N LEU A 174 -9.59 24.86 1.82
CA LEU A 174 -10.16 25.21 3.12
C LEU A 174 -11.11 26.41 3.04
N ALA A 175 -10.72 27.48 2.35
CA ALA A 175 -11.59 28.64 2.15
C ALA A 175 -12.90 28.26 1.45
N SER A 176 -12.81 27.41 0.42
CA SER A 176 -13.97 26.91 -0.33
C SER A 176 -14.84 25.97 0.52
N TRP A 177 -14.22 25.13 1.33
CA TRP A 177 -14.92 24.26 2.27
C TRP A 177 -15.62 25.05 3.36
N PHE A 178 -15.01 26.10 3.89
CA PHE A 178 -15.67 26.97 4.87
C PHE A 178 -16.89 27.70 4.32
N ALA A 179 -16.99 27.88 2.99
CA ALA A 179 -18.12 28.49 2.33
C ALA A 179 -19.23 27.48 2.00
N ASN A 180 -18.87 26.32 1.45
CA ASN A 180 -19.83 25.37 0.87
C ASN A 180 -20.10 24.15 1.76
N LYS A 181 -19.19 23.84 2.69
CA LYS A 181 -19.29 22.72 3.63
C LYS A 181 -19.43 21.34 2.99
N GLU A 182 -18.96 21.21 1.76
CA GLU A 182 -18.99 19.96 0.99
C GLU A 182 -17.60 19.29 0.97
N PRO A 183 -17.49 17.98 1.23
CA PRO A 183 -16.21 17.24 1.17
C PRO A 183 -15.42 17.47 -0.13
N THR A 184 -16.12 17.51 -1.28
CA THR A 184 -15.53 17.69 -2.62
C THR A 184 -14.88 19.06 -2.81
N SER A 185 -15.26 20.06 -2.00
CA SER A 185 -14.65 21.39 -2.05
C SER A 185 -13.29 21.44 -1.36
N LEU A 186 -13.06 20.53 -0.40
CA LEU A 186 -11.79 20.36 0.32
C LEU A 186 -10.85 19.37 -0.39
N PHE A 187 -11.34 18.17 -0.69
CA PHE A 187 -10.60 17.12 -1.38
C PHE A 187 -11.05 17.09 -2.84
N ARG A 188 -10.31 17.79 -3.70
CA ARG A 188 -10.66 18.00 -5.11
C ARG A 188 -9.99 16.97 -5.99
N ASN A 189 -10.68 16.55 -7.05
CA ASN A 189 -10.13 15.68 -8.09
C ASN A 189 -9.54 14.35 -7.59
N VAL A 190 -10.02 13.85 -6.45
CA VAL A 190 -9.63 12.54 -5.90
C VAL A 190 -9.96 11.47 -6.94
N SER A 191 -8.94 10.80 -7.44
CA SER A 191 -9.08 9.82 -8.51
C SER A 191 -7.85 8.91 -8.58
N PRO A 192 -8.04 7.59 -8.72
CA PRO A 192 -6.93 6.66 -8.90
C PRO A 192 -6.06 6.93 -10.14
N ALA A 193 -6.53 7.75 -11.09
CA ALA A 193 -5.74 8.17 -12.25
C ALA A 193 -4.74 9.30 -11.93
N ASN A 194 -5.03 10.13 -10.92
CA ASN A 194 -4.23 11.30 -10.55
C ASN A 194 -3.39 11.06 -9.29
N ASP A 195 -3.86 10.17 -8.40
CA ASP A 195 -3.31 9.98 -7.07
C ASP A 195 -2.20 8.91 -7.04
N ASP A 196 -1.20 9.12 -6.19
CA ASP A 196 0.01 8.31 -6.10
C ASP A 196 -0.29 6.88 -5.66
N ILE A 197 0.33 5.88 -6.30
CA ILE A 197 0.24 4.48 -5.87
C ILE A 197 1.32 4.20 -4.83
N LEU A 198 0.89 3.87 -3.61
CA LEU A 198 1.81 3.52 -2.52
C LEU A 198 2.11 2.04 -2.42
N ALA A 199 1.10 1.22 -2.68
CA ALA A 199 1.24 -0.23 -2.69
C ALA A 199 0.32 -0.85 -3.72
N GLN A 200 0.85 -1.81 -4.46
CA GLN A 200 0.12 -2.58 -5.45
C GLN A 200 -0.47 -3.85 -4.86
N ASN A 201 -1.50 -4.38 -5.52
CA ASN A 201 -2.11 -5.67 -5.17
C ASN A 201 -2.66 -5.71 -3.74
N VAL A 202 -3.26 -4.61 -3.30
CA VAL A 202 -3.84 -4.47 -1.97
C VAL A 202 -5.21 -5.14 -1.96
N ALA A 203 -5.33 -6.20 -1.18
CA ALA A 203 -6.55 -6.97 -0.99
C ALA A 203 -7.51 -6.29 -0.02
N ASN A 204 -6.96 -5.67 1.03
CA ASN A 204 -7.76 -5.01 2.05
C ASN A 204 -6.91 -3.96 2.77
N PHE A 205 -7.48 -2.79 3.00
CA PHE A 205 -6.93 -1.77 3.88
C PHE A 205 -7.94 -1.53 4.99
N LYS A 206 -7.53 -1.73 6.24
CA LYS A 206 -8.38 -1.51 7.41
C LYS A 206 -7.73 -0.51 8.33
N LEU A 207 -8.50 0.50 8.68
CA LEU A 207 -8.13 1.47 9.68
C LEU A 207 -9.12 1.35 10.84
N LEU A 208 -8.61 1.32 12.07
CA LEU A 208 -9.42 1.26 13.29
C LEU A 208 -8.95 2.36 14.24
N PHE A 209 -9.87 3.27 14.53
CA PHE A 209 -9.67 4.29 15.55
C PHE A 209 -10.26 3.83 16.87
N TYR A 210 -9.56 4.04 17.96
CA TYR A 210 -10.02 3.67 19.30
C TYR A 210 -10.39 4.91 20.09
N ASN A 211 -11.57 4.91 20.70
CA ASN A 211 -11.95 5.98 21.62
C ASN A 211 -11.16 5.93 22.94
N ASN A 212 -11.40 6.89 23.83
CA ASN A 212 -10.77 6.95 25.15
C ASN A 212 -11.01 5.73 26.05
N THR A 213 -12.06 4.96 25.77
CA THR A 213 -12.43 3.74 26.48
C THR A 213 -11.88 2.49 25.77
N SER A 214 -10.97 2.65 24.79
CA SER A 214 -10.38 1.57 23.99
C SER A 214 -11.36 0.76 23.15
N ASN A 215 -12.52 1.33 22.81
CA ASN A 215 -13.48 0.71 21.89
C ASN A 215 -13.28 1.24 20.46
N PRO A 216 -13.38 0.39 19.43
CA PRO A 216 -13.22 0.82 18.04
C PRO A 216 -14.40 1.70 17.59
N ILE A 217 -14.11 2.81 16.95
CA ILE A 217 -15.09 3.73 16.37
C ILE A 217 -15.36 3.32 14.92
N THR A 218 -16.63 3.21 14.56
CA THR A 218 -17.07 2.92 13.19
C THR A 218 -17.77 4.15 12.62
N ASN A 219 -17.21 4.75 11.57
CA ASN A 219 -17.82 5.84 10.77
C ASN A 219 -18.29 7.10 11.54
N GLY A 220 -17.99 7.21 12.85
CA GLY A 220 -18.44 8.29 13.73
C GLY A 220 -17.41 9.40 13.98
N ILE A 221 -16.37 9.48 13.14
CA ILE A 221 -15.31 10.49 13.23
C ILE A 221 -15.52 11.58 12.16
N ASN A 222 -16.51 11.39 11.29
CA ASN A 222 -16.75 12.27 10.17
C ASN A 222 -17.39 13.56 10.65
N TYR A 223 -16.88 14.68 10.15
CA TYR A 223 -17.59 15.94 10.27
C TYR A 223 -18.86 15.87 9.43
N THR A 224 -20.03 15.92 10.07
CA THR A 224 -21.31 16.07 9.39
C THR A 224 -21.85 17.46 9.68
N ASN A 225 -22.49 18.10 8.68
CA ASN A 225 -23.08 19.44 8.81
C ASN A 225 -24.26 19.52 9.80
N SER A 226 -24.60 18.41 10.46
CA SER A 226 -25.85 18.24 11.18
C SER A 226 -25.70 18.19 12.69
N ASP A 227 -24.52 17.86 13.23
CA ASP A 227 -24.33 17.81 14.68
C ASP A 227 -22.87 18.03 15.05
N SER A 228 -22.67 18.72 16.16
CA SER A 228 -21.40 18.89 16.88
C SER A 228 -20.87 17.53 17.35
N GLY A 229 -20.42 16.70 16.41
CA GLY A 229 -19.78 15.43 16.71
C GLY A 229 -18.61 15.70 17.65
N ASN A 230 -18.57 14.98 18.77
CA ASN A 230 -17.45 15.09 19.69
C ASN A 230 -16.16 14.83 18.89
N PRO A 231 -15.16 15.72 18.98
CA PRO A 231 -13.88 15.52 18.29
C PRO A 231 -13.32 14.14 18.64
N TYR A 232 -12.56 13.56 17.72
CA TYR A 232 -11.83 12.33 18.01
C TYR A 232 -10.94 12.55 19.24
N ALA A 233 -11.38 12.03 20.39
CA ALA A 233 -10.65 12.13 21.64
C ALA A 233 -9.73 10.92 21.86
N GLY A 234 -9.79 9.95 20.95
CA GLY A 234 -9.08 8.68 21.04
C GLY A 234 -7.56 8.82 20.96
N ASN A 235 -6.87 7.83 21.51
CA ASN A 235 -5.41 7.85 21.63
C ASN A 235 -4.70 6.83 20.74
N LYS A 236 -5.43 5.93 20.07
CA LYS A 236 -4.82 4.82 19.33
C LYS A 236 -5.44 4.65 17.96
N ILE A 237 -4.58 4.48 16.97
CA ILE A 237 -4.95 4.15 15.59
C ILE A 237 -4.27 2.82 15.26
N GLN A 238 -5.05 1.84 14.84
CA GLN A 238 -4.53 0.58 14.30
C GLN A 238 -4.74 0.58 12.80
N VAL A 239 -3.67 0.28 12.08
CA VAL A 239 -3.67 0.18 10.63
C VAL A 239 -3.33 -1.25 10.26
N SER A 240 -4.13 -1.84 9.38
CA SER A 240 -3.88 -3.16 8.80
C SER A 240 -3.93 -3.09 7.28
N LEU A 241 -2.86 -3.52 6.65
CA LEU A 241 -2.73 -3.58 5.20
C LEU A 241 -2.54 -5.03 4.78
N THR A 242 -3.41 -5.52 3.90
CA THR A 242 -3.37 -6.88 3.39
C THR A 242 -3.07 -6.86 1.90
N LEU A 243 -2.01 -7.55 1.47
CA LEU A 243 -1.55 -7.58 0.08
C LEU A 243 -1.45 -9.00 -0.47
N TYR A 244 -1.62 -9.13 -1.78
CA TYR A 244 -1.33 -10.34 -2.53
C TYR A 244 0.02 -10.27 -3.25
N PRO A 245 0.72 -11.41 -3.37
CA PRO A 245 1.80 -11.55 -4.34
C PRO A 245 1.28 -11.34 -5.77
N GLY A 246 2.05 -10.64 -6.60
CA GLY A 246 1.59 -10.25 -7.95
C GLY A 246 1.22 -11.40 -8.88
N ASP A 247 1.76 -12.61 -8.69
CA ASP A 247 1.45 -13.79 -9.51
C ASP A 247 0.11 -14.44 -9.17
N VAL A 248 -0.37 -14.25 -7.93
CA VAL A 248 -1.70 -14.68 -7.52
C VAL A 248 -2.74 -13.76 -8.14
N VAL A 249 -2.47 -12.45 -8.11
CA VAL A 249 -3.36 -11.44 -8.69
C VAL A 249 -3.57 -11.64 -10.19
N GLN A 250 -2.53 -12.01 -10.93
CA GLN A 250 -2.65 -12.27 -12.38
C GLN A 250 -3.60 -13.43 -12.71
N LYS A 251 -3.86 -14.31 -11.75
CA LYS A 251 -4.77 -15.45 -11.91
C LYS A 251 -6.20 -15.10 -11.55
N PHE A 252 -6.42 -13.94 -10.92
CA PHE A 252 -7.78 -13.53 -10.56
C PHE A 252 -8.56 -13.13 -11.80
N LYS A 253 -9.74 -13.71 -11.94
CA LYS A 253 -10.63 -13.53 -13.10
C LYS A 253 -11.79 -12.60 -12.80
N SER A 254 -12.13 -12.43 -11.53
CA SER A 254 -13.23 -11.57 -11.10
C SER A 254 -12.87 -10.77 -9.85
N THR A 255 -13.58 -9.68 -9.66
CA THR A 255 -13.47 -8.79 -8.52
C THR A 255 -13.73 -9.50 -7.18
N ASP A 256 -14.63 -10.50 -7.18
CA ASP A 256 -15.00 -11.25 -5.97
C ASP A 256 -13.86 -12.12 -5.41
N GLU A 257 -12.92 -12.54 -6.26
CA GLU A 257 -11.78 -13.37 -5.84
C GLU A 257 -10.83 -12.60 -4.91
N TRP A 258 -10.79 -11.26 -5.02
CA TRP A 258 -9.96 -10.38 -4.20
C TRP A 258 -10.42 -10.29 -2.75
N THR A 259 -11.73 -10.40 -2.50
CA THR A 259 -12.32 -10.27 -1.16
C THR A 259 -12.72 -11.63 -0.58
N SER A 260 -12.64 -12.71 -1.36
CA SER A 260 -13.00 -14.04 -0.89
C SER A 260 -12.11 -14.53 0.26
N THR A 261 -12.74 -15.09 1.30
CA THR A 261 -12.06 -15.62 2.50
C THR A 261 -11.03 -16.70 2.13
N ASN A 262 -11.31 -17.50 1.11
CA ASN A 262 -10.42 -18.56 0.64
C ASN A 262 -9.13 -18.01 0.01
N SER A 263 -9.24 -16.98 -0.84
CA SER A 263 -8.06 -16.33 -1.42
C SER A 263 -7.25 -15.60 -0.36
N LEU A 264 -7.93 -14.86 0.53
CA LEU A 264 -7.29 -14.16 1.65
C LEU A 264 -6.48 -15.12 2.53
N GLY A 265 -7.08 -16.22 2.99
CA GLY A 265 -6.40 -17.16 3.89
C GLY A 265 -5.21 -17.89 3.26
N LYS A 266 -5.27 -18.18 1.95
CA LYS A 266 -4.21 -18.94 1.26
C LYS A 266 -3.04 -18.07 0.83
N PHE A 267 -3.33 -16.89 0.29
CA PHE A 267 -2.36 -16.13 -0.50
C PHE A 267 -2.02 -14.77 0.07
N ALA A 268 -2.91 -14.16 0.85
CA ALA A 268 -2.69 -12.81 1.34
C ALA A 268 -1.65 -12.79 2.47
N ARG A 269 -1.02 -11.63 2.63
CA ARG A 269 -0.18 -11.30 3.78
C ARG A 269 -0.67 -10.00 4.38
N SER A 270 -0.89 -10.03 5.69
CA SER A 270 -1.35 -8.87 6.45
C SER A 270 -0.20 -8.28 7.25
N TYR A 271 -0.11 -6.95 7.22
CA TYR A 271 0.83 -6.14 7.97
C TYR A 271 0.01 -5.24 8.87
N GLU A 272 0.26 -5.31 10.17
CA GLU A 272 -0.41 -4.49 11.17
C GLU A 272 0.61 -3.62 11.88
N PHE A 273 0.26 -2.36 12.10
CA PHE A 273 0.98 -1.50 13.01
C PHE A 273 0.00 -0.61 13.78
N ARG A 274 0.47 -0.11 14.91
CA ARG A 274 -0.30 0.75 15.80
C ARG A 274 0.45 2.05 16.03
N LEU A 275 -0.31 3.12 16.05
CA LEU A 275 0.17 4.47 16.27
C LEU A 275 -0.58 5.03 17.47
N ASP A 276 0.14 5.73 18.34
CA ASP A 276 -0.51 6.59 19.32
C ASP A 276 -0.81 7.92 18.63
N SER A 277 -2.09 8.30 18.60
CA SER A 277 -2.49 9.61 18.07
C SER A 277 -2.15 10.67 19.12
N PRO A 278 -1.38 11.72 18.78
CA PRO A 278 -1.15 12.81 19.71
C PRO A 278 -2.48 13.48 20.08
N ARG A 279 -2.73 13.62 21.38
CA ARG A 279 -3.81 14.45 21.91
C ARG A 279 -3.32 15.90 21.88
N GLN A 280 -3.79 16.73 20.94
CA GLN A 280 -3.59 18.18 20.98
C GLN A 280 -4.92 18.93 20.87
#